data_AF-A0A1S2F9C0-F1
#
_entry.id   AF-A0A1S2F9C0-F1
#
_cell.length_a   1.000
_cell.length_b   1.000
_cell.length_c   1.000
_cell.angle_alpha   90.00
_cell.angle_beta   90.00
_cell.angle_gamma   90.00
#
_symmetry.space_group_name_H-M   'P 1'
#
loop_
_entity.id
_entity.type
_entity.pdbx_description
1 polymer ?
#
loop_
_entity_poly.entity_id
_entity_poly.type
_entity_poly.pdbx_seq_one_letter_code
_entity_poly.pdbx_strand_id
1 'polypeptide(L)'
;MIEGGGFSQLKHVIKTIGHNRDVDIEFATVLAPLPDIRIKIDNMPVELDADDVVVCEHLRDYKREVTINGGEIVEMAVMSPIKSGDRVAVAMYAENQGYLVLDRI
;
A
#
# COMPACT_ATOMS: atom_id res chain seq x y z
N MET A 1 -22.89 11.37 -25.97
CA MET A 1 -23.35 12.74 -25.73
C MET A 1 -23.57 12.87 -24.23
N ILE A 2 -22.96 13.84 -23.54
CA ILE A 2 -23.15 14.00 -22.09
C ILE A 2 -24.49 14.71 -21.87
N GLU A 3 -25.51 13.98 -21.45
CA GLU A 3 -26.81 14.58 -21.13
C GLU A 3 -26.80 15.16 -19.72
N GLY A 4 -27.25 16.41 -19.60
CA GLY A 4 -27.28 17.19 -18.35
C GLY A 4 -26.65 18.58 -18.50
N GLY A 5 -27.02 19.51 -17.61
CA GLY A 5 -26.51 20.88 -17.61
C GLY A 5 -25.00 20.99 -17.33
N GLY A 6 -24.43 22.19 -17.47
CA GLY A 6 -22.98 22.43 -17.41
C GLY A 6 -22.28 21.89 -16.15
N PHE A 7 -22.95 21.88 -14.99
CA PHE A 7 -22.43 21.27 -13.77
C PHE A 7 -22.28 19.75 -13.87
N SER A 8 -23.26 19.06 -14.47
CA SER A 8 -23.22 17.61 -14.68
C SER A 8 -22.11 17.23 -15.67
N GLN A 9 -21.89 18.06 -16.68
CA GLN A 9 -20.79 17.86 -17.64
C GLN A 9 -19.42 18.03 -16.98
N LEU A 10 -19.23 19.07 -16.15
CA LEU A 10 -17.99 19.28 -15.40
C LEU A 10 -17.71 18.13 -14.41
N LYS A 11 -18.74 17.68 -13.67
CA LYS A 11 -18.66 16.51 -12.79
C LYS A 11 -18.26 15.26 -13.56
N HIS A 12 -18.77 15.08 -14.78
CA HIS A 12 -18.43 13.94 -15.62
C HIS A 12 -16.97 14.00 -16.09
N VAL A 13 -16.52 15.15 -16.57
CA VAL A 13 -15.12 15.36 -16.99
C VAL A 13 -14.14 15.10 -15.83
N ILE A 14 -14.43 15.61 -14.63
CA ILE A 14 -13.60 15.34 -13.44
C ILE A 14 -13.58 13.84 -13.13
N LYS A 15 -14.71 13.15 -13.21
CA LYS A 15 -14.80 11.69 -13.02
C LYS A 15 -14.17 10.86 -14.12
N THR A 16 -13.93 11.41 -15.31
CA THR A 16 -13.37 10.64 -16.44
C THR A 16 -11.89 10.95 -16.69
N ILE A 17 -11.46 12.18 -16.38
CA ILE A 17 -10.12 12.69 -16.70
C ILE A 17 -9.34 13.10 -15.43
N GLY A 18 -10.04 13.62 -14.42
CA GLY A 18 -9.42 14.24 -13.24
C GLY A 18 -9.33 13.37 -11.98
N HIS A 19 -9.74 12.10 -12.02
CA HIS A 19 -9.52 11.18 -10.90
C HIS A 19 -8.14 10.54 -11.00
N ASN A 20 -7.53 10.15 -9.87
CA ASN A 20 -6.33 9.32 -9.89
C ASN A 20 -6.69 8.02 -10.64
N ARG A 21 -6.08 7.81 -11.81
CA ARG A 21 -6.40 6.67 -12.68
C ARG A 21 -5.72 5.37 -12.27
N ASP A 22 -4.69 5.42 -11.42
CA ASP A 22 -3.72 4.32 -11.37
C ASP A 22 -3.39 3.77 -9.98
N VAL A 23 -4.00 4.28 -8.90
CA VAL A 23 -3.73 3.80 -7.54
C VAL A 23 -5.01 3.76 -6.71
N ASP A 24 -5.60 2.56 -6.63
CA ASP A 24 -6.63 2.24 -5.65
C ASP A 24 -5.97 1.75 -4.37
N ILE A 25 -6.51 2.19 -3.22
CA ILE A 25 -6.15 1.65 -1.91
C ILE A 25 -7.21 0.64 -1.52
N GLU A 26 -6.76 -0.61 -1.33
CA GLU A 26 -7.58 -1.70 -0.82
C GLU A 26 -7.05 -2.19 0.53
N PHE A 27 -7.80 -3.08 1.16
CA PHE A 27 -7.40 -3.70 2.42
C PHE A 27 -7.18 -5.20 2.23
N ALA A 28 -6.15 -5.70 2.90
CA ALA A 28 -5.76 -7.09 2.83
C ALA A 28 -5.41 -7.67 4.20
N THR A 29 -5.44 -8.99 4.28
CA THR A 29 -4.91 -9.76 5.42
C THR A 29 -3.59 -10.39 5.02
N VAL A 30 -2.57 -10.24 5.86
CA VAL A 30 -1.30 -10.96 5.71
C VAL A 30 -1.53 -12.43 6.07
N LEU A 31 -1.27 -13.33 5.12
CA LEU A 31 -1.38 -14.77 5.32
C LEU A 31 -0.04 -15.36 5.78
N ALA A 32 1.07 -14.89 5.20
CA ALA A 32 2.42 -15.27 5.57
C ALA A 32 3.33 -14.03 5.57
N PRO A 33 4.22 -13.87 6.56
CA PRO A 33 5.14 -12.73 6.62
C PRO A 33 6.34 -12.90 5.68
N LEU A 34 7.17 -11.87 5.57
CA LEU A 34 8.45 -11.94 4.86
C LEU A 34 9.37 -13.05 5.45
N PRO A 35 10.20 -13.73 4.62
CA PRO A 35 10.43 -13.47 3.20
C PRO A 35 9.34 -14.03 2.26
N ASP A 36 8.60 -15.06 2.67
CA ASP A 36 7.53 -15.69 1.88
C ASP A 36 6.19 -14.93 2.00
N ILE A 37 6.23 -13.62 1.75
CA ILE A 37 5.06 -12.74 1.91
C ILE A 37 3.89 -13.26 1.07
N ARG A 38 2.73 -13.43 1.72
CA ARG A 38 1.46 -13.68 1.04
C ARG A 38 0.37 -12.85 1.66
N ILE A 39 -0.47 -12.24 0.83
CA ILE A 39 -1.61 -11.44 1.28
C ILE A 39 -2.89 -11.84 0.56
N LYS A 40 -4.02 -11.59 1.22
CA LYS A 40 -5.35 -11.74 0.64
C LYS A 40 -6.08 -10.41 0.66
N ILE A 41 -6.28 -9.81 -0.51
CA ILE A 41 -7.13 -8.63 -0.66
C ILE A 41 -8.61 -9.06 -0.52
N ASP A 42 -9.40 -8.32 0.24
CA ASP A 42 -10.74 -8.73 0.67
C ASP A 42 -11.69 -9.09 -0.46
N ASN A 43 -11.64 -8.33 -1.57
CA ASN A 43 -12.55 -8.48 -2.70
C ASN A 43 -11.92 -9.20 -3.90
N MET A 44 -10.76 -9.84 -3.69
CA MET A 44 -10.01 -10.52 -4.75
C MET A 44 -10.01 -12.04 -4.53
N PRO A 45 -10.31 -12.86 -5.55
CA PRO A 45 -10.38 -14.32 -5.39
C PRO A 45 -9.02 -14.99 -5.28
N VAL A 46 -7.93 -14.34 -5.72
CA VAL A 46 -6.57 -14.86 -5.67
C VAL A 46 -5.81 -14.38 -4.42
N GLU A 47 -4.79 -15.12 -4.04
CA GLU A 47 -3.75 -14.66 -3.10
C GLU A 47 -2.62 -14.05 -3.92
N LEU A 48 -1.96 -13.05 -3.34
CA LEU A 48 -0.78 -12.44 -3.94
C LEU A 48 0.44 -12.87 -3.14
N ASP A 49 1.54 -13.15 -3.83
CA ASP A 49 2.79 -13.63 -3.22
C ASP A 49 3.94 -12.63 -3.41
N ALA A 50 5.17 -13.07 -3.14
CA ALA A 50 6.36 -12.23 -3.19
C ALA A 50 6.70 -11.70 -4.60
N ASP A 51 6.16 -12.28 -5.67
CA ASP A 51 6.39 -11.80 -7.03
C ASP A 51 5.53 -10.55 -7.35
N ASP A 52 4.36 -10.45 -6.72
CA ASP A 52 3.41 -9.34 -6.92
C ASP A 52 3.47 -8.27 -5.83
N VAL A 53 4.01 -8.61 -4.65
CA VAL A 53 3.88 -7.81 -3.42
C VAL A 53 5.20 -7.20 -2.97
N VAL A 54 5.21 -5.89 -2.83
CA VAL A 54 6.28 -5.13 -2.19
C VAL A 54 5.81 -4.60 -0.84
N VAL A 55 6.67 -4.66 0.17
CA VAL A 55 6.38 -4.18 1.53
C VAL A 55 7.23 -2.96 1.82
N CYS A 56 6.62 -1.88 2.33
CA CYS A 56 7.36 -0.69 2.76
C CYS A 56 8.41 -1.03 3.83
N GLU A 57 9.54 -0.30 3.83
CA GLU A 57 10.68 -0.58 4.72
C GLU A 57 10.30 -0.59 6.21
N HIS A 58 9.45 0.34 6.64
CA HIS A 58 9.07 0.48 8.05
C HIS A 58 8.23 -0.70 8.59
N LEU A 59 7.73 -1.55 7.69
CA LEU A 59 7.01 -2.79 7.98
C LEU A 59 7.94 -4.02 7.97
N ARG A 60 9.25 -3.80 7.89
CA ARG A 60 10.31 -4.81 7.95
C ARG A 60 11.19 -4.55 9.17
N ASP A 61 12.13 -5.45 9.42
CA ASP A 61 13.25 -5.13 10.29
C ASP A 61 14.22 -4.22 9.51
N TYR A 62 14.47 -3.02 10.02
CA TYR A 62 15.38 -2.07 9.39
C TYR A 62 16.22 -1.34 10.43
N LYS A 63 17.32 -0.76 9.98
CA LYS A 63 18.22 0.04 10.82
C LYS A 63 18.13 1.50 10.41
N ARG A 64 18.17 2.41 11.39
CA ARG A 64 18.10 3.84 11.13
C ARG A 64 19.04 4.62 12.02
N GLU A 65 19.69 5.61 11.44
CA GLU A 65 20.42 6.62 12.18
C GLU A 65 19.45 7.53 12.94
N VAL A 66 19.70 7.70 14.24
CA VAL A 66 18.90 8.58 15.10
C VAL A 66 19.81 9.44 15.96
N THR A 67 19.30 10.62 16.34
CA THR A 67 19.91 11.48 17.35
C THR A 67 18.89 11.71 18.47
N ILE A 68 19.34 11.61 19.72
CA ILE A 68 18.52 11.87 20.90
C ILE A 68 18.98 13.20 21.50
N ASN A 69 18.08 14.18 21.56
CA ASN A 69 18.34 15.51 22.12
C ASN A 69 19.53 16.26 21.47
N GLY A 70 19.81 16.00 20.18
CA GLY A 70 20.94 16.62 19.47
C GLY A 70 22.31 16.06 19.87
N GLY A 71 22.35 14.90 20.53
CA GLY A 71 23.57 14.15 20.81
C GLY A 71 24.13 13.44 19.57
N GLU A 72 25.04 12.49 19.81
CA GLU A 72 25.68 11.70 18.75
C GLU A 72 24.66 10.93 17.90
N ILE A 73 24.97 10.78 16.61
CA ILE A 73 24.21 9.94 15.70
C ILE A 73 24.55 8.49 16.02
N VAL A 74 23.52 7.69 16.34
CA VAL A 74 23.65 6.26 16.62
C VAL A 74 22.75 5.45 15.70
N GLU A 75 23.20 4.25 15.32
CA GLU A 75 22.41 3.31 14.55
C GLU A 75 21.50 2.50 15.48
N MET A 76 20.19 2.53 15.25
CA MET A 76 19.21 1.73 15.99
C MET A 76 18.49 0.74 15.08
N ALA A 77 18.29 -0.48 15.58
CA ALA A 77 17.44 -1.48 14.95
C ALA A 77 15.97 -1.23 15.33
N VAL A 78 15.12 -1.05 14.33
CA VAL A 78 13.66 -0.94 14.50
C VAL A 78 13.06 -2.27 14.06
N MET A 79 12.49 -3.00 15.02
CA MET A 79 11.84 -4.28 14.79
C MET A 79 10.33 -4.08 14.70
N SER A 80 9.82 -3.95 13.48
CA SER A 80 8.40 -3.82 13.23
C SER A 80 7.93 -4.65 12.03
N PRO A 81 8.26 -5.95 11.97
CA PRO A 81 7.89 -6.78 10.85
C PRO A 81 6.37 -7.02 10.85
N ILE A 82 5.78 -7.01 9.66
CA ILE A 82 4.41 -7.53 9.46
C ILE A 82 4.36 -9.02 9.81
N LYS A 83 3.22 -9.44 10.36
CA LYS A 83 2.99 -10.81 10.83
C LYS A 83 1.74 -11.39 10.17
N SER A 84 1.66 -12.72 10.14
CA SER A 84 0.43 -13.40 9.73
C SER A 84 -0.74 -12.95 10.60
N GLY A 85 -1.87 -12.65 9.97
CA GLY A 85 -3.07 -12.10 10.58
C GLY A 85 -3.14 -10.57 10.60
N ASP A 86 -2.04 -9.84 10.34
CA ASP A 86 -2.07 -8.39 10.30
C ASP A 86 -3.00 -7.90 9.18
N ARG A 87 -3.79 -6.86 9.48
CA ARG A 87 -4.57 -6.12 8.49
C ARG A 87 -3.73 -4.99 7.94
N VAL A 88 -3.74 -4.82 6.62
CA VAL A 88 -2.89 -3.86 5.93
C VAL A 88 -3.64 -3.08 4.86
N ALA A 89 -3.23 -1.84 4.64
CA ALA A 89 -3.60 -1.05 3.47
C ALA A 89 -2.64 -1.35 2.32
N VAL A 90 -3.17 -1.57 1.13
CA VAL A 90 -2.42 -1.97 -0.06
C VAL A 90 -2.75 -1.02 -1.19
N ALA A 91 -1.72 -0.43 -1.79
CA ALA A 91 -1.84 0.35 -3.01
C ALA A 91 -1.50 -0.52 -4.22
N MET A 92 -2.39 -0.51 -5.20
CA MET A 92 -2.10 -1.10 -6.50
C MET A 92 -1.33 -0.11 -7.38
N TYR A 93 -0.41 -0.59 -8.20
CA TYR A 93 0.31 0.25 -9.18
C TYR A 93 0.54 -0.51 -10.49
N ALA A 94 0.97 0.23 -11.52
CA ALA A 94 1.30 -0.30 -12.85
C ALA A 94 0.19 -1.17 -13.49
N GLU A 95 -1.03 -0.65 -13.56
CA GLU A 95 -2.16 -1.33 -14.23
C GLU A 95 -2.43 -2.76 -13.69
N ASN A 96 -2.46 -2.91 -12.36
CA ASN A 96 -2.70 -4.17 -11.64
C ASN A 96 -1.54 -5.18 -11.69
N GLN A 97 -0.33 -4.75 -12.06
CA GLN A 97 0.84 -5.63 -12.11
C GLN A 97 1.63 -5.67 -10.80
N GLY A 98 1.36 -4.79 -9.84
CA GLY A 98 2.07 -4.80 -8.57
C GLY A 98 1.27 -4.19 -7.42
N TYR A 99 1.56 -4.66 -6.21
CA TYR A 99 0.88 -4.28 -4.98
C TYR A 99 1.90 -3.84 -3.93
N LEU A 100 1.73 -2.64 -3.41
CA LEU A 100 2.56 -2.05 -2.37
C LEU A 100 1.81 -2.04 -1.04
N VAL A 101 2.27 -2.82 -0.07
CA VAL A 101 1.77 -2.78 1.31
C VAL A 101 2.27 -1.49 1.97
N LEU A 102 1.33 -0.59 2.26
CA LEU A 102 1.61 0.76 2.75
C LEU A 102 1.84 0.79 4.26
N ASP A 103 0.90 0.25 5.04
CA ASP A 103 0.94 0.24 6.51
C ASP A 103 -0.01 -0.84 7.06
N ARG A 104 0.12 -1.15 8.35
CA ARG A 104 -0.88 -1.90 9.13
C ARG A 104 -2.01 -0.96 9.57
N ILE A 105 -3.22 -1.51 9.71
CA ILE A 105 -4.42 -0.78 10.17
C ILE A 105 -4.99 -1.34 11.46
#